data_AF-A0A6M4G7I9-F1
#
_entry.id   AF-A0A6M4G7I9-F1
#
_cell.length_a   1.000
_cell.length_b   1.000
_cell.length_c   1.000
_cell.angle_alpha   90.00
_cell.angle_beta   90.00
_cell.angle_gamma   90.00
#
_symmetry.space_group_name_H-M   'P 1'
#
loop_
_entity.id
_entity.type
_entity.pdbx_description
1 polymer ?
#
loop_
_entity_poly.entity_id
_entity_poly.type
_entity_poly.pdbx_seq_one_letter_code
_entity_poly.pdbx_strand_id
1 'polypeptide(L)'
;MVMIGKWAAALGAVVALGGALSPHVANAKAPGQIILTPQSEEALVIIKTDWWQPAPSMHSAFKLLLSTYVDAEARLSSGPFSGTALFEAKQKNFLDGYLMVPVKPGRWVVRSYSQQDSWALCFNAASLQFEAKPGQVVYLGRFDALTHRQQLTRQAIASGNTSIRGGGFVDYFDLPQGPIFAPVDAPQIAAVQAMLARRAPGVSAPVQAVTFTPATFGTGSTLYGTRRCGGYFPASGKGKADKS
;
A
#
# COMPACT_ATOMS: atom_id res chain seq x y z
N MET A 1 66.44 41.33 14.24
CA MET A 1 67.11 41.05 12.95
C MET A 1 66.61 39.69 12.47
N VAL A 2 66.21 39.61 11.19
CA VAL A 2 65.85 38.40 10.41
C VAL A 2 64.39 37.91 10.49
N MET A 3 63.72 38.10 9.34
CA MET A 3 62.48 37.46 8.84
C MET A 3 62.71 35.97 8.48
N ILE A 4 61.64 35.33 7.96
CA ILE A 4 61.57 34.10 7.12
C ILE A 4 60.98 32.94 7.93
N GLY A 5 59.95 32.21 7.50
CA GLY A 5 59.25 32.14 6.23
C GLY A 5 58.22 31.00 6.26
N LYS A 6 57.31 31.03 5.30
CA LYS A 6 56.25 30.05 5.01
C LYS A 6 56.73 28.59 5.03
N TRP A 7 55.89 27.69 5.53
CA TRP A 7 55.81 26.30 5.07
C TRP A 7 54.36 25.89 4.89
N ALA A 8 54.05 25.43 3.68
CA ALA A 8 52.85 24.69 3.32
C ALA A 8 53.29 23.28 2.88
N ALA A 9 52.61 22.25 3.39
CA ALA A 9 52.51 20.89 2.85
C ALA A 9 51.44 20.19 3.73
N ALA A 10 50.25 19.81 3.27
CA ALA A 10 49.81 18.94 2.18
C ALA A 10 49.28 17.59 2.73
N LEU A 11 48.02 17.30 2.36
CA LEU A 11 47.37 16.00 2.14
C LEU A 11 47.08 15.07 3.33
N GLY A 12 45.78 14.82 3.53
CA GLY A 12 45.22 13.69 4.26
C GLY A 12 43.71 13.63 4.06
N ALA A 13 43.27 12.94 3.00
CA ALA A 13 41.86 12.70 2.72
C ALA A 13 41.23 11.85 3.84
N VAL A 14 40.22 12.39 4.52
CA VAL A 14 39.30 11.58 5.34
C VAL A 14 37.99 11.48 4.58
N VAL A 15 37.87 10.39 3.83
CA VAL A 15 36.59 9.84 3.37
C VAL A 15 35.90 9.30 4.62
N ALA A 16 35.11 10.13 5.29
CA ALA A 16 34.13 9.65 6.25
C ALA A 16 32.80 9.48 5.51
N LEU A 17 32.55 8.24 5.10
CA LEU A 17 31.26 7.71 4.68
C LEU A 17 30.21 7.95 5.78
N GLY A 18 29.63 9.14 5.78
CA GLY A 18 28.53 9.54 6.65
C GLY A 18 27.26 9.84 5.84
N GLY A 19 27.03 9.09 4.77
CA GLY A 19 25.80 9.18 3.99
C GLY A 19 24.76 8.23 4.56
N ALA A 20 23.94 8.72 5.49
CA ALA A 20 22.70 8.05 5.85
C ALA A 20 21.91 7.75 4.56
N LEU A 21 21.77 6.46 4.24
CA LEU A 21 20.83 5.97 3.26
C LEU A 21 19.43 6.19 3.82
N SER A 22 18.96 7.45 3.77
CA SER A 22 17.55 7.75 3.87
C SER A 22 16.88 7.06 2.69
N PRO A 23 15.99 6.07 2.90
CA PRO A 23 15.20 5.57 1.80
C PRO A 23 14.43 6.77 1.25
N HIS A 24 14.58 7.04 -0.05
CA HIS A 24 13.68 7.91 -0.78
C HIS A 24 12.28 7.28 -0.73
N VAL A 25 11.57 7.51 0.37
CA VAL A 25 10.12 7.48 0.37
C VAL A 25 9.77 8.67 -0.52
N ALA A 26 9.53 8.41 -1.81
CA ALA A 26 9.00 9.41 -2.72
C ALA A 26 7.89 10.14 -1.99
N ASN A 27 8.09 11.44 -1.75
CA ASN A 27 7.23 12.24 -0.92
C ASN A 27 5.83 12.15 -1.53
N ALA A 28 4.93 11.38 -0.91
CA ALA A 28 3.63 11.10 -1.48
C ALA A 28 2.93 12.44 -1.69
N LYS A 29 2.71 12.82 -2.95
CA LYS A 29 2.07 14.10 -3.29
C LYS A 29 0.76 14.19 -2.51
N ALA A 30 0.50 15.36 -1.92
CA ALA A 30 -0.81 15.59 -1.31
C ALA A 30 -1.90 15.31 -2.36
N PRO A 31 -3.05 14.73 -2.00
CA PRO A 31 -4.06 14.31 -2.98
C PRO A 31 -4.46 15.41 -3.99
N GLY A 32 -4.50 16.68 -3.56
CA GLY A 32 -4.81 17.83 -4.44
C GLY A 32 -3.66 18.29 -5.36
N GLN A 33 -2.46 17.72 -5.25
CA GLN A 33 -1.28 18.04 -6.06
C GLN A 33 -0.98 16.97 -7.13
N ILE A 34 -1.86 15.97 -7.26
CA ILE A 34 -1.71 14.92 -8.27
C ILE A 34 -2.00 15.53 -9.65
N ILE A 35 -1.07 15.30 -10.58
CA ILE A 35 -1.21 15.66 -11.99
C ILE A 35 -1.28 14.33 -12.74
N LEU A 36 -2.38 14.12 -13.47
CA LEU A 36 -2.59 12.92 -14.27
C LEU A 36 -3.42 13.27 -15.50
N THR A 37 -2.80 13.12 -16.66
CA THR A 37 -3.42 13.27 -17.98
C THR A 37 -3.49 11.91 -18.68
N PRO A 38 -4.26 11.77 -19.78
CA PRO A 38 -4.25 10.55 -20.59
C PRO A 38 -2.87 10.13 -21.14
N GLN A 39 -1.89 11.04 -21.15
CA GLN A 39 -0.52 10.79 -21.62
C GLN A 39 0.45 10.46 -20.46
N SER A 40 -0.02 10.47 -19.22
CA SER A 40 0.82 10.18 -18.06
C SER A 40 1.28 8.72 -18.04
N GLU A 41 2.52 8.49 -17.63
CA GLU A 41 3.06 7.13 -17.49
C GLU A 41 2.49 6.40 -16.27
N GLU A 42 1.95 7.13 -15.30
CA GLU A 42 1.29 6.58 -14.12
C GLU A 42 -0.20 6.41 -14.33
N ALA A 43 -0.84 5.69 -13.42
CA ALA A 43 -2.28 5.61 -13.26
C ALA A 43 -2.67 6.12 -11.86
N LEU A 44 -3.96 6.39 -11.65
CA LEU A 44 -4.50 6.75 -10.34
C LEU A 44 -5.59 5.76 -9.93
N VAL A 45 -5.49 5.22 -8.73
CA VAL A 45 -6.51 4.32 -8.17
C VAL A 45 -7.27 5.06 -7.08
N ILE A 46 -8.60 4.98 -7.12
CA ILE A 46 -9.50 5.67 -6.21
C ILE A 46 -10.43 4.67 -5.54
N ILE A 47 -10.65 4.85 -4.23
CA ILE A 47 -11.69 4.15 -3.47
C ILE A 47 -12.59 5.17 -2.78
N LYS A 48 -13.87 4.82 -2.61
CA LYS A 48 -14.75 5.48 -1.65
C LYS A 48 -14.75 4.67 -0.36
N THR A 49 -14.75 5.33 0.78
CA THR A 49 -14.83 4.63 2.08
C THR A 49 -15.30 5.59 3.16
N ASP A 50 -15.83 5.05 4.24
CA ASP A 50 -16.09 5.85 5.44
C ASP A 50 -14.79 6.12 6.19
N TRP A 51 -14.73 7.30 6.77
CA TRP A 51 -13.73 7.66 7.75
C TRP A 51 -14.35 7.59 9.14
N TRP A 52 -13.57 7.07 10.10
CA TRP A 52 -13.87 7.20 11.52
C TRP A 52 -12.64 7.76 12.22
N GLN A 53 -12.86 8.47 13.31
CA GLN A 53 -11.78 8.96 14.15
C GLN A 53 -10.99 7.75 14.69
N PRO A 54 -9.69 7.61 14.36
CA PRO A 54 -8.86 6.59 15.00
C PRO A 54 -8.72 6.86 16.50
N ALA A 55 -8.51 5.81 17.29
CA ALA A 55 -8.16 5.95 18.70
C ALA A 55 -6.86 6.78 18.84
N PRO A 56 -6.60 7.45 19.98
CA PRO A 56 -5.41 8.30 20.14
C PRO A 56 -4.07 7.62 19.85
N SER A 57 -3.99 6.30 20.05
CA SER A 57 -2.81 5.47 19.77
C SER A 57 -2.63 5.08 18.30
N MET A 58 -3.58 5.42 17.42
CA MET A 58 -3.62 5.02 16.02
C MET A 58 -3.33 6.20 15.09
N HIS A 59 -2.39 6.03 14.17
CA HIS A 59 -2.05 7.07 13.18
C HIS A 59 -3.07 7.24 12.05
N SER A 60 -3.89 6.21 11.78
CA SER A 60 -4.91 6.19 10.72
C SER A 60 -6.07 5.30 11.13
N ALA A 61 -7.27 5.57 10.58
CA ALA A 61 -8.45 4.73 10.82
C ALA A 61 -8.19 3.28 10.38
N PHE A 62 -7.59 3.12 9.19
CA PHE A 62 -7.10 1.87 8.64
C PHE A 62 -6.11 2.14 7.50
N LYS A 63 -5.50 1.06 7.02
CA LYS A 63 -4.63 0.99 5.84
C LYS A 63 -5.13 -0.11 4.91
N LEU A 64 -5.25 0.19 3.62
CA LEU A 64 -5.54 -0.81 2.57
C LEU A 64 -4.38 -0.83 1.59
N LEU A 65 -3.77 -2.00 1.44
CA LEU A 65 -2.52 -2.15 0.71
C LEU A 65 -2.76 -2.92 -0.58
N LEU A 66 -2.28 -2.33 -1.67
CA LEU A 66 -2.22 -2.95 -2.99
C LEU A 66 -0.80 -3.43 -3.28
N SER A 67 -0.68 -4.46 -4.11
CA SER A 67 0.63 -4.92 -4.59
C SER A 67 0.56 -5.37 -6.04
N THR A 68 1.65 -5.16 -6.78
CA THR A 68 1.77 -5.65 -8.16
C THR A 68 1.74 -7.17 -8.19
N TYR A 69 1.21 -7.72 -9.28
CA TYR A 69 0.83 -9.13 -9.36
C TYR A 69 1.17 -9.75 -10.71
N VAL A 70 1.65 -10.99 -10.66
CA VAL A 70 1.89 -11.83 -11.84
C VAL A 70 0.93 -13.01 -11.78
N ASP A 71 -0.13 -12.91 -12.57
CA ASP A 71 -1.27 -13.83 -12.56
C ASP A 71 -0.91 -15.25 -12.97
N ALA A 72 -0.07 -15.38 -14.00
CA ALA A 72 0.43 -16.69 -14.46
C ALA A 72 1.18 -17.48 -13.38
N GLU A 73 1.68 -16.80 -12.35
CA GLU A 73 2.46 -17.38 -11.26
C GLU A 73 1.75 -17.31 -9.91
N ALA A 74 0.53 -16.75 -9.86
CA ALA A 74 -0.21 -16.47 -8.62
C ALA A 74 0.67 -15.84 -7.52
N ARG A 75 1.50 -14.85 -7.89
CA ARG A 75 2.47 -14.25 -6.97
C ARG A 75 2.47 -12.73 -6.99
N LEU A 76 2.86 -12.17 -5.85
CA LEU A 76 3.18 -10.75 -5.78
C LEU A 76 4.54 -10.50 -6.48
N SER A 77 4.60 -9.42 -7.24
CA SER A 77 5.85 -8.90 -7.83
C SER A 77 6.34 -7.63 -7.14
N SER A 78 5.70 -7.26 -6.03
CA SER A 78 6.13 -6.13 -5.20
C SER A 78 7.44 -6.47 -4.48
N GLY A 79 8.41 -5.56 -4.53
CA GLY A 79 9.66 -5.64 -3.78
C GLY A 79 9.65 -4.72 -2.55
N PRO A 80 10.72 -4.75 -1.72
CA PRO A 80 10.83 -3.89 -0.53
C PRO A 80 10.73 -2.39 -0.81
N PHE A 81 11.01 -1.97 -2.05
CA PHE A 81 11.08 -0.56 -2.46
C PHE A 81 10.16 -0.21 -3.64
N SER A 82 9.36 -1.15 -4.15
CA SER A 82 8.54 -0.90 -5.35
C SER A 82 7.36 -1.84 -5.50
N GLY A 83 6.32 -1.41 -6.22
CA GLY A 83 5.18 -2.26 -6.55
C GLY A 83 4.16 -2.41 -5.42
N THR A 84 4.15 -1.48 -4.46
CA THR A 84 3.13 -1.38 -3.43
C THR A 84 2.46 -0.02 -3.48
N ALA A 85 1.16 0.04 -3.25
CA ALA A 85 0.42 1.30 -3.10
C ALA A 85 -0.49 1.23 -1.88
N LEU A 86 -0.48 2.28 -1.06
CA LEU A 86 -1.13 2.28 0.25
C LEU A 86 -2.19 3.36 0.34
N PHE A 87 -3.45 2.95 0.48
CA PHE A 87 -4.48 3.86 0.96
C PHE A 87 -4.36 3.96 2.48
N GLU A 88 -4.06 5.16 2.97
CA GLU A 88 -4.00 5.44 4.40
C GLU A 88 -5.16 6.35 4.79
N ALA A 89 -6.08 5.83 5.61
CA ALA A 89 -7.31 6.53 6.00
C ALA A 89 -7.05 7.54 7.14
N LYS A 90 -6.26 8.58 6.85
CA LYS A 90 -6.09 9.79 7.65
C LYS A 90 -7.03 10.86 7.13
N GLN A 91 -7.64 11.65 8.01
CA GLN A 91 -8.59 12.70 7.62
C GLN A 91 -8.04 13.63 6.53
N LYS A 92 -6.77 14.03 6.63
CA LYS A 92 -6.09 14.88 5.63
C LYS A 92 -5.93 14.25 4.24
N ASN A 93 -6.04 12.93 4.12
CA ASN A 93 -5.91 12.22 2.84
C ASN A 93 -7.27 12.08 2.12
N PHE A 94 -8.38 12.35 2.80
CA PHE A 94 -9.70 12.27 2.21
C PHE A 94 -10.01 13.51 1.37
N LEU A 95 -10.52 13.28 0.16
CA LEU A 95 -11.18 14.29 -0.66
C LEU A 95 -12.64 13.88 -0.79
N ASP A 96 -13.54 14.53 -0.07
CA ASP A 96 -15.00 14.30 -0.12
C ASP A 96 -15.41 12.82 0.06
N GLY A 97 -14.74 12.09 0.96
CA GLY A 97 -15.00 10.67 1.24
C GLY A 97 -14.26 9.68 0.33
N TYR A 98 -13.37 10.18 -0.54
CA TYR A 98 -12.52 9.37 -1.40
C TYR A 98 -11.07 9.38 -0.92
N LEU A 99 -10.41 8.24 -1.09
CA LEU A 99 -8.96 8.11 -0.99
C LEU A 99 -8.42 7.77 -2.38
N MET A 100 -7.24 8.31 -2.70
CA MET A 100 -6.61 8.14 -4.00
C MET A 100 -5.11 7.90 -3.85
N VAL A 101 -4.55 7.03 -4.69
CA VAL A 101 -3.12 6.73 -4.71
C VAL A 101 -2.63 6.60 -6.14
N PRO A 102 -1.52 7.28 -6.52
CA PRO A 102 -0.89 7.03 -7.80
C PRO A 102 -0.26 5.63 -7.79
N VAL A 103 -0.33 4.95 -8.93
CA VAL A 103 0.25 3.63 -9.14
C VAL A 103 0.97 3.56 -10.47
N LYS A 104 1.97 2.69 -10.56
CA LYS A 104 2.51 2.31 -11.87
C LYS A 104 1.49 1.48 -12.64
N PRO A 105 1.46 1.58 -13.97
CA PRO A 105 0.65 0.70 -14.80
C PRO A 105 0.99 -0.77 -14.58
N GLY A 106 0.01 -1.62 -14.80
CA GLY A 106 0.11 -3.06 -14.68
C GLY A 106 -1.01 -3.63 -13.82
N ARG A 107 -0.76 -4.85 -13.36
CA ARG A 107 -1.74 -5.65 -12.65
C ARG A 107 -1.49 -5.60 -11.15
N TRP A 108 -2.56 -5.40 -10.40
CA TRP A 108 -2.53 -5.16 -8.97
C TRP A 108 -3.51 -6.09 -8.26
N VAL A 109 -3.16 -6.54 -7.05
CA VAL A 109 -4.09 -7.20 -6.12
C VAL A 109 -4.35 -6.32 -4.91
N VAL A 110 -5.51 -6.52 -4.31
CA VAL A 110 -5.82 -6.00 -2.98
C VAL A 110 -5.22 -6.96 -1.94
N ARG A 111 -4.04 -6.60 -1.42
CA ARG A 111 -3.21 -7.49 -0.61
C ARG A 111 -3.76 -7.66 0.81
N SER A 112 -3.97 -6.55 1.51
CA SER A 112 -4.30 -6.60 2.92
C SER A 112 -5.02 -5.37 3.42
N TYR A 113 -5.81 -5.57 4.47
CA TYR A 113 -6.38 -4.52 5.30
C TYR A 113 -5.67 -4.52 6.66
N SER A 114 -5.27 -3.37 7.20
CA SER A 114 -4.60 -3.32 8.50
C SER A 114 -5.04 -2.15 9.38
N GLN A 115 -4.91 -2.34 10.69
CA GLN A 115 -5.09 -1.30 11.70
C GLN A 115 -3.96 -1.32 12.72
N GLN A 116 -3.80 -0.21 13.44
CA GLN A 116 -2.81 -0.05 14.51
C GLN A 116 -1.36 -0.29 14.05
N ASP A 117 -1.11 -0.24 12.74
CA ASP A 117 0.14 -0.59 12.07
C ASP A 117 0.73 -1.95 12.44
N SER A 118 -0.02 -2.75 13.18
CA SER A 118 0.46 -3.97 13.82
C SER A 118 -0.33 -5.17 13.37
N TRP A 119 -1.63 -5.02 13.10
CA TRP A 119 -2.49 -6.16 12.77
C TRP A 119 -3.07 -6.02 11.37
N ALA A 120 -2.96 -7.09 10.59
CA ALA A 120 -3.46 -7.14 9.23
C ALA A 120 -4.32 -8.36 8.96
N LEU A 121 -5.38 -8.16 8.17
CA LEU A 121 -6.07 -9.20 7.43
C LEU A 121 -5.34 -9.38 6.09
N CYS A 122 -4.74 -10.54 5.88
CA CYS A 122 -4.14 -10.89 4.60
C CYS A 122 -5.19 -11.57 3.72
N PHE A 123 -5.55 -10.95 2.60
CA PHE A 123 -6.61 -11.48 1.73
C PHE A 123 -6.19 -12.71 0.94
N ASN A 124 -4.89 -12.95 0.77
CA ASN A 124 -4.26 -14.12 0.13
C ASN A 124 -5.16 -14.92 -0.83
N ALA A 125 -5.85 -15.95 -0.35
CA ALA A 125 -6.63 -16.92 -1.12
C ALA A 125 -7.98 -16.41 -1.62
N ALA A 126 -8.44 -15.26 -1.13
CA ALA A 126 -9.69 -14.62 -1.49
C ALA A 126 -9.48 -13.18 -1.99
N SER A 127 -8.33 -12.88 -2.59
CA SER A 127 -8.04 -11.53 -3.08
C SER A 127 -8.77 -11.22 -4.39
N LEU A 128 -8.73 -9.95 -4.78
CA LEU A 128 -9.21 -9.45 -6.06
C LEU A 128 -8.05 -8.77 -6.78
N GLN A 129 -7.89 -9.08 -8.07
CA GLN A 129 -6.97 -8.38 -8.97
C GLN A 129 -7.71 -7.45 -9.94
N PHE A 130 -6.99 -6.44 -10.40
CA PHE A 130 -7.42 -5.53 -11.46
C PHE A 130 -6.21 -5.01 -12.25
N GLU A 131 -6.47 -4.36 -13.37
CA GLU A 131 -5.45 -3.73 -14.21
C GLU A 131 -5.60 -2.22 -14.20
N ALA A 132 -4.47 -1.51 -14.15
CA ALA A 132 -4.38 -0.07 -14.32
C ALA A 132 -3.46 0.24 -15.51
N LYS A 133 -3.94 1.00 -16.48
CA LYS A 133 -3.19 1.39 -17.69
C LYS A 133 -2.59 2.79 -17.53
N PRO A 134 -1.55 3.13 -18.32
CA PRO A 134 -1.01 4.50 -18.32
C PRO A 134 -2.12 5.52 -18.60
N GLY A 135 -2.09 6.64 -17.88
CA GLY A 135 -3.04 7.74 -18.08
C GLY A 135 -4.49 7.41 -17.72
N GLN A 136 -4.71 6.40 -16.87
CA GLN A 136 -6.04 5.96 -16.45
C GLN A 136 -6.32 6.32 -15.00
N VAL A 137 -7.56 6.74 -14.72
CA VAL A 137 -8.11 6.75 -13.36
C VAL A 137 -9.00 5.51 -13.19
N VAL A 138 -8.66 4.62 -12.26
CA VAL A 138 -9.44 3.42 -11.94
C VAL A 138 -10.17 3.64 -10.63
N TYR A 139 -11.50 3.64 -10.67
CA TYR A 139 -12.33 3.69 -9.47
C TYR A 139 -12.75 2.27 -9.06
N LEU A 140 -12.31 1.85 -7.88
CA LEU A 140 -12.55 0.50 -7.36
C LEU A 140 -13.93 0.32 -6.72
N GLY A 141 -14.69 1.40 -6.54
CA GLY A 141 -15.95 1.39 -5.81
C GLY A 141 -15.80 1.76 -4.34
N ARG A 142 -16.88 1.49 -3.59
CA ARG A 142 -16.93 1.75 -2.15
C ARG A 142 -16.40 0.53 -1.39
N PHE A 143 -15.25 0.69 -0.75
CA PHE A 143 -14.66 -0.34 0.10
C PHE A 143 -15.38 -0.42 1.45
N ASP A 144 -15.79 -1.62 1.86
CA ASP A 144 -16.42 -1.85 3.16
C ASP A 144 -15.37 -2.02 4.27
N ALA A 145 -14.81 -0.88 4.70
CA ALA A 145 -13.79 -0.87 5.74
C ALA A 145 -14.32 -1.25 7.14
N LEU A 146 -15.63 -1.14 7.38
CA LEU A 146 -16.25 -1.45 8.67
C LEU A 146 -16.33 -2.97 8.88
N THR A 147 -16.79 -3.72 7.88
CA THR A 147 -16.84 -5.19 7.95
C THR A 147 -15.44 -5.78 8.18
N HIS A 148 -14.42 -5.25 7.50
CA HIS A 148 -13.02 -5.66 7.68
C HIS A 148 -12.47 -5.28 9.05
N ARG A 149 -12.82 -4.10 9.57
CA ARG A 149 -12.50 -3.73 10.95
C ARG A 149 -13.05 -4.76 11.94
N GLN A 150 -14.33 -5.09 11.81
CA GLN A 150 -14.98 -6.04 12.73
C GLN A 150 -14.35 -7.43 12.62
N GLN A 151 -14.01 -7.88 11.41
CA GLN A 151 -13.31 -9.15 11.20
C GLN A 151 -11.91 -9.13 11.84
N LEU A 152 -11.14 -8.06 11.66
CA LEU A 152 -9.82 -7.91 12.28
C LEU A 152 -9.91 -7.94 13.81
N THR A 153 -10.88 -7.24 14.39
CA THR A 153 -11.13 -7.25 15.84
C THR A 153 -11.48 -8.66 16.32
N ARG A 154 -12.35 -9.40 15.62
CA ARG A 154 -12.70 -10.78 15.99
C ARG A 154 -11.48 -11.69 15.99
N GLN A 155 -10.64 -11.61 14.95
CA GLN A 155 -9.42 -12.42 14.86
C GLN A 155 -8.42 -12.09 15.98
N ALA A 156 -8.26 -10.79 16.29
CA ALA A 156 -7.40 -10.35 17.38
C ALA A 156 -7.87 -10.88 18.73
N ILE A 157 -9.16 -10.75 19.05
CA ILE A 157 -9.74 -11.28 20.30
C ILE A 157 -9.58 -12.80 20.38
N ALA A 158 -9.91 -13.53 19.31
CA ALA A 158 -9.81 -14.99 19.26
C ALA A 158 -8.37 -15.50 19.47
N SER A 159 -7.37 -14.70 19.06
CA SER A 159 -5.96 -15.02 19.21
C SER A 159 -5.34 -14.51 20.52
N GLY A 160 -6.14 -14.00 21.45
CA GLY A 160 -5.66 -13.44 22.73
C GLY A 160 -4.98 -12.06 22.60
N ASN A 161 -4.99 -11.45 21.41
CA ASN A 161 -4.39 -10.16 21.13
C ASN A 161 -5.36 -9.04 21.54
N THR A 162 -5.33 -8.67 22.82
CA THR A 162 -6.18 -7.59 23.36
C THR A 162 -5.49 -6.21 23.36
N SER A 163 -4.16 -6.14 23.18
CA SER A 163 -3.42 -4.88 23.04
C SER A 163 -2.15 -5.02 22.18
N ILE A 164 -1.74 -3.93 21.50
CA ILE A 164 -0.52 -3.87 20.68
C ILE A 164 0.74 -4.21 21.51
N ARG A 165 0.81 -3.70 22.76
CA ARG A 165 1.99 -3.88 23.63
C ARG A 165 2.25 -5.34 24.02
N GLY A 166 1.25 -6.22 23.92
CA GLY A 166 1.39 -7.65 24.22
C GLY A 166 1.44 -8.58 22.99
N GLY A 167 0.90 -8.16 21.84
CA GLY A 167 0.67 -9.05 20.68
C GLY A 167 1.63 -8.87 19.49
N GLY A 168 2.41 -7.80 19.44
CA GLY A 168 3.33 -7.54 18.32
C GLY A 168 2.63 -7.36 16.96
N PHE A 169 3.41 -7.49 15.87
CA PHE A 169 2.88 -7.43 14.51
C PHE A 169 2.32 -8.79 14.08
N VAL A 170 1.05 -8.85 13.70
CA VAL A 170 0.32 -10.09 13.39
C VAL A 170 -0.41 -9.96 12.06
N ASP A 171 -0.19 -10.91 11.18
CA ASP A 171 -0.98 -11.08 9.97
C ASP A 171 -1.92 -12.28 10.17
N TYR A 172 -3.23 -12.04 10.02
CA TYR A 172 -4.23 -13.09 10.01
C TYR A 172 -4.44 -13.55 8.57
N PHE A 173 -4.39 -14.86 8.36
CA PHE A 173 -4.46 -15.48 7.05
C PHE A 173 -5.74 -16.31 6.90
N ASP A 174 -5.94 -16.84 5.70
CA ASP A 174 -6.92 -17.90 5.41
C ASP A 174 -8.34 -17.43 5.80
N LEU A 175 -8.62 -16.20 5.38
CA LEU A 175 -9.84 -15.48 5.70
C LEU A 175 -11.02 -16.08 4.92
N PRO A 176 -12.21 -16.19 5.55
CA PRO A 176 -13.40 -16.71 4.88
C PRO A 176 -13.92 -15.77 3.77
N GLN A 177 -13.48 -14.51 3.77
CA GLN A 177 -13.95 -13.47 2.88
C GLN A 177 -12.78 -12.59 2.41
N GLY A 178 -12.86 -12.23 1.13
CA GLY A 178 -11.96 -11.31 0.46
C GLY A 178 -12.28 -9.83 0.74
N PRO A 179 -11.59 -8.92 0.04
CA PRO A 179 -11.91 -7.50 0.09
C PRO A 179 -13.28 -7.25 -0.55
N ILE A 180 -14.10 -6.42 0.12
CA ILE A 180 -15.49 -6.16 -0.28
C ILE A 180 -15.57 -4.74 -0.84
N PHE A 181 -15.98 -4.66 -2.10
CA PHE A 181 -16.29 -3.41 -2.78
C PHE A 181 -17.74 -3.44 -3.28
N ALA A 182 -18.45 -2.33 -3.12
CA ALA A 182 -19.74 -2.16 -3.77
C ALA A 182 -19.54 -2.08 -5.30
N PRO A 183 -20.47 -2.62 -6.10
CA PRO A 183 -20.46 -2.44 -7.55
C PRO A 183 -20.41 -0.97 -7.96
N VAL A 184 -19.75 -0.71 -9.08
CA VAL A 184 -19.59 0.63 -9.66
C VAL A 184 -20.61 0.85 -10.76
N ASP A 185 -21.34 1.96 -10.69
CA ASP A 185 -22.31 2.41 -11.69
C ASP A 185 -21.95 3.78 -12.28
N ALA A 186 -22.66 4.19 -13.34
CA ALA A 186 -22.41 5.46 -14.02
C ALA A 186 -22.57 6.70 -13.10
N PRO A 187 -23.59 6.78 -12.22
CA PRO A 187 -23.69 7.86 -11.23
C PRO A 187 -22.46 7.99 -10.32
N GLN A 188 -21.90 6.88 -9.86
CA GLN A 188 -20.69 6.91 -9.04
C GLN A 188 -19.47 7.41 -9.82
N ILE A 189 -19.31 6.99 -11.09
CA ILE A 189 -18.23 7.50 -11.96
C ILE A 189 -18.35 9.02 -12.13
N ALA A 190 -19.55 9.52 -12.41
CA ALA A 190 -19.79 10.97 -12.53
C ALA A 190 -19.47 11.71 -11.22
N ALA A 191 -19.81 11.13 -10.06
CA ALA A 191 -19.48 11.70 -8.76
C ALA A 191 -17.96 11.77 -8.51
N VAL A 192 -17.20 10.76 -8.92
CA VAL A 192 -15.72 10.76 -8.84
C VAL A 192 -15.14 11.82 -9.77
N GLN A 193 -15.63 11.93 -11.01
CA GLN A 193 -15.20 12.97 -11.95
C GLN A 193 -15.46 14.38 -11.40
N ALA A 194 -16.63 14.63 -10.82
CA ALA A 194 -16.97 15.90 -10.20
C ALA A 194 -16.07 16.22 -8.99
N MET A 195 -15.74 15.20 -8.18
CA MET A 195 -14.79 15.35 -7.08
C MET A 195 -13.39 15.70 -7.59
N LEU A 196 -12.87 15.01 -8.60
CA LEU A 196 -11.56 15.29 -9.19
C LEU A 196 -11.50 16.71 -9.77
N ALA A 197 -12.50 17.12 -10.55
CA ALA A 197 -12.56 18.48 -11.12
C ALA A 197 -12.50 19.57 -10.03
N ARG A 198 -13.12 19.34 -8.87
CA ARG A 198 -13.16 20.30 -7.75
C ARG A 198 -11.91 20.26 -6.87
N ARG A 199 -11.40 19.06 -6.55
CA ARG A 199 -10.41 18.84 -5.49
C ARG A 199 -9.01 18.48 -5.99
N ALA A 200 -8.91 18.00 -7.23
CA ALA A 200 -7.68 17.59 -7.89
C ALA A 200 -7.71 17.98 -9.39
N PRO A 201 -7.82 19.27 -9.73
CA PRO A 201 -8.03 19.73 -11.11
C PRO A 201 -6.88 19.38 -12.08
N GLY A 202 -5.72 18.98 -11.56
CA GLY A 202 -4.62 18.43 -12.36
C GLY A 202 -4.87 17.02 -12.91
N VAL A 203 -5.95 16.36 -12.49
CA VAL A 203 -6.38 15.05 -12.99
C VAL A 203 -7.44 15.24 -14.08
N SER A 204 -7.04 15.07 -15.34
CA SER A 204 -7.91 15.19 -16.52
C SER A 204 -8.16 13.86 -17.25
N ALA A 205 -7.49 12.79 -16.81
CA ALA A 205 -7.70 11.45 -17.34
C ALA A 205 -9.13 10.93 -17.06
N PRO A 206 -9.72 10.15 -17.98
CA PRO A 206 -11.07 9.60 -17.78
C PRO A 206 -11.10 8.59 -16.64
N VAL A 207 -12.15 8.70 -15.82
CA VAL A 207 -12.46 7.75 -14.75
C VAL A 207 -13.15 6.53 -15.33
N GLN A 208 -12.61 5.35 -15.03
CA GLN A 208 -13.17 4.06 -15.44
C GLN A 208 -13.56 3.23 -14.22
N ALA A 209 -14.65 2.49 -14.35
CA ALA A 209 -15.02 1.48 -13.37
C ALA A 209 -14.00 0.34 -13.39
N VAL A 210 -13.66 -0.17 -12.21
CA VAL A 210 -12.83 -1.38 -12.11
C VAL A 210 -13.57 -2.59 -12.68
N THR A 211 -12.82 -3.50 -13.28
CA THR A 211 -13.25 -4.90 -13.48
C THR A 211 -12.37 -5.77 -12.60
N PHE A 212 -12.94 -6.33 -11.54
CA PHE A 212 -12.23 -7.27 -10.67
C PHE A 212 -12.29 -8.68 -11.24
N THR A 213 -11.20 -9.41 -11.07
CA THR A 213 -11.19 -10.87 -11.19
C THR A 213 -10.62 -11.48 -9.90
N PRO A 214 -11.01 -12.71 -9.54
CA PRO A 214 -10.42 -13.39 -8.39
C PRO A 214 -8.90 -13.51 -8.53
N ALA A 215 -8.19 -13.43 -7.41
CA ALA A 215 -6.75 -13.63 -7.37
C ALA A 215 -6.35 -14.36 -6.08
N THR A 216 -5.27 -15.13 -6.18
CA THR A 216 -4.64 -15.77 -5.04
C THR A 216 -3.16 -15.44 -5.02
N PHE A 217 -2.57 -15.35 -3.83
CA PHE A 217 -1.12 -15.23 -3.69
C PHE A 217 -0.62 -15.93 -2.43
N GLY A 218 0.60 -16.47 -2.52
CA GLY A 218 1.26 -17.14 -1.41
C GLY A 218 1.62 -16.20 -0.25
N THR A 219 1.91 -16.77 0.91
CA THR A 219 2.48 -16.04 2.04
C THR A 219 4.00 -16.05 1.95
N GLY A 220 4.65 -15.02 2.49
CA GLY A 220 6.10 -14.97 2.60
C GLY A 220 6.55 -15.14 4.04
N SER A 221 7.84 -14.95 4.31
CA SER A 221 8.40 -15.03 5.66
C SER A 221 9.31 -13.85 5.98
N THR A 222 9.45 -13.53 7.27
CA THR A 222 10.54 -12.66 7.75
C THR A 222 11.86 -13.42 7.73
N LEU A 223 12.98 -12.71 7.93
CA LEU A 223 14.30 -13.30 8.14
C LEU A 223 14.35 -14.26 9.35
N TYR A 224 13.38 -14.15 10.27
CA TYR A 224 13.25 -14.99 11.46
C TYR A 224 12.23 -16.12 11.28
N GLY A 225 11.79 -16.39 10.04
CA GLY A 225 10.86 -17.48 9.73
C GLY A 225 9.38 -17.19 10.06
N THR A 226 9.04 -15.98 10.50
CA THR A 226 7.63 -15.62 10.80
C THR A 226 6.85 -15.42 9.50
N ARG A 227 5.71 -16.10 9.35
CA ARG A 227 4.80 -15.94 8.19
C ARG A 227 4.31 -14.49 8.07
N ARG A 228 4.28 -13.95 6.84
CA ARG A 228 3.90 -12.57 6.52
C ARG A 228 3.06 -12.45 5.25
N CYS A 229 2.18 -11.45 5.23
CA CYS A 229 1.39 -11.12 4.06
C CYS A 229 2.28 -10.46 2.98
N GLY A 230 2.64 -11.24 1.95
CA GLY A 230 3.55 -10.79 0.90
C GLY A 230 5.00 -10.61 1.36
N GLY A 231 5.47 -11.41 2.32
CA GLY A 231 6.85 -11.40 2.82
C GLY A 231 7.91 -11.80 1.78
N TYR A 232 9.18 -11.69 2.17
CA TYR A 232 10.34 -11.98 1.31
C TYR A 232 10.44 -13.50 1.04
N PHE A 233 10.61 -13.87 -0.23
CA PHE A 233 11.02 -15.22 -0.63
C PHE A 233 12.54 -15.19 -0.83
N PRO A 234 13.37 -15.74 0.07
CA PRO A 234 14.76 -15.98 -0.29
C PRO A 234 14.79 -16.97 -1.45
N ALA A 235 15.43 -16.59 -2.56
CA ALA A 235 15.55 -17.40 -3.76
C ALA A 235 16.36 -18.72 -3.57
N SER A 236 16.74 -19.06 -2.34
CA SER A 236 17.52 -20.26 -2.01
C SER A 236 16.77 -21.10 -0.97
N GLY A 237 15.80 -21.86 -1.43
CA GLY A 237 15.05 -22.82 -0.62
C GLY A 237 14.42 -23.91 -1.48
N LYS A 238 15.23 -24.59 -2.31
CA LYS A 238 14.82 -25.88 -2.87
C LYS A 238 14.38 -26.77 -1.72
N GLY A 239 13.10 -27.15 -1.72
CA GLY A 239 12.53 -28.30 -1.03
C GLY A 239 12.90 -28.47 0.43
N LYS A 240 12.00 -28.07 1.33
CA LYS A 240 11.62 -29.00 2.40
C LYS A 240 10.12 -29.17 2.33
N ALA A 241 9.75 -30.32 1.76
CA ALA A 241 8.43 -30.90 1.89
C ALA A 241 8.01 -30.90 3.36
N ASP A 242 6.73 -30.66 3.57
CA ASP A 242 6.01 -30.98 4.79
C ASP A 242 6.50 -32.32 5.35
N LYS A 243 6.81 -32.32 6.64
CA LYS A 243 6.73 -33.55 7.43
C LYS A 243 5.59 -33.35 8.42
N SER A 244 4.64 -34.28 8.27
CA SER A 244 3.43 -34.59 9.03
C SER A 244 3.39 -34.12 10.47
#